data_AF-A0A9X6AGA3-F1
#
_entry.id   AF-A0A9X6AGA3-F1
#
_cell.length_a   1.000
_cell.length_b   1.000
_cell.length_c   1.000
_cell.angle_alpha   90.00
_cell.angle_beta   90.00
_cell.angle_gamma   90.00
#
_symmetry.space_group_name_H-M   'P 1'
#
loop_
_entity.id
_entity.type
_entity.pdbx_description
1 polymer ?
#
loop_
_entity_poly.entity_id
_entity_poly.type
_entity_poly.pdbx_seq_one_letter_code
_entity_poly.pdbx_strand_id
1 'polypeptide(L)'
;MASGMATASYELRFDSGRICLDLLATTHPEERLDSVDRLRAWITRSGLVPAGTPLAAADISWLVGFRELRGHVAQLVRGEVDGRPADTALARVNA
;
A
#
# COMPACT_ATOMS: atom_id res chain seq x y z
N MET A 1 -38.64 -9.85 -2.03
CA MET A 1 -37.81 -10.08 -0.83
C MET A 1 -36.37 -9.73 -1.19
N ALA A 2 -35.91 -8.54 -0.79
CA ALA A 2 -34.56 -8.07 -1.04
C ALA A 2 -33.57 -8.79 -0.12
N SER A 3 -32.50 -9.36 -0.68
CA SER A 3 -31.30 -9.68 0.08
C SER A 3 -30.28 -8.58 -0.19
N GLY A 4 -30.47 -7.44 0.47
CA GLY A 4 -29.44 -6.42 0.64
C GLY A 4 -28.43 -6.94 1.66
N MET A 5 -27.54 -7.83 1.22
CA MET A 5 -26.48 -8.39 2.05
C MET A 5 -25.38 -7.34 2.27
N ALA A 6 -25.58 -6.50 3.28
CA ALA A 6 -24.56 -5.81 4.07
C ALA A 6 -23.22 -5.46 3.38
N THR A 7 -23.22 -4.54 2.40
CA THR A 7 -22.00 -3.81 2.00
C THR A 7 -21.68 -2.62 2.91
N ALA A 8 -22.50 -2.38 3.94
CA ALA A 8 -22.37 -1.25 4.86
C ALA A 8 -21.25 -1.39 5.92
N SER A 9 -20.53 -2.52 5.98
CA SER A 9 -19.53 -2.78 7.03
C SER A 9 -18.08 -2.52 6.61
N TYR A 10 -17.84 -2.13 5.35
CA TYR A 10 -16.50 -1.82 4.83
C TYR A 10 -16.23 -0.32 4.71
N GLU A 11 -17.26 0.53 4.69
CA GLU A 11 -17.13 1.99 4.51
C GLU A 11 -16.41 2.71 5.67
N LEU A 12 -16.34 2.10 6.86
CA LEU A 12 -15.66 2.67 8.03
C LEU A 12 -14.22 2.19 8.20
N ARG A 13 -13.75 1.25 7.35
CA ARG A 13 -12.35 0.84 7.39
C ARG A 13 -11.56 1.89 6.62
N PHE A 14 -10.54 2.44 7.27
CA PHE A 14 -9.51 3.18 6.55
C PHE A 14 -8.82 2.20 5.60
N ASP A 15 -9.24 2.16 4.34
CA ASP A 15 -8.77 1.19 3.33
C ASP A 15 -7.25 1.24 3.15
N SER A 16 -6.65 2.42 3.39
CA SER A 16 -5.21 2.60 3.33
C SER A 16 -4.48 1.71 4.35
N GLY A 17 -5.10 1.35 5.49
CA GLY A 17 -4.48 0.44 6.46
C GLY A 17 -4.19 -0.95 5.87
N ARG A 18 -5.17 -1.55 5.18
CA ARG A 18 -4.99 -2.84 4.51
C ARG A 18 -3.98 -2.72 3.37
N ILE A 19 -4.11 -1.70 2.52
CA ILE A 19 -3.22 -1.52 1.36
C ILE A 19 -1.77 -1.31 1.80
N CYS A 20 -1.53 -0.57 2.88
CA CYS A 20 -0.21 -0.40 3.48
C CYS A 20 0.39 -1.74 3.94
N LEU A 21 -0.40 -2.61 4.58
CA LEU A 21 0.07 -3.94 4.98
C LEU A 21 0.31 -4.85 3.77
N ASP A 22 -0.55 -4.80 2.75
CA ASP A 22 -0.36 -5.53 1.48
C ASP A 22 0.91 -5.05 0.75
N LEU A 23 1.25 -3.76 0.86
CA LEU A 23 2.52 -3.21 0.35
C LEU A 23 3.71 -3.78 1.12
N LEU A 24 3.66 -3.85 2.45
CA LEU A 24 4.74 -4.47 3.25
C LEU A 24 4.99 -5.93 2.86
N ALA A 25 3.91 -6.68 2.63
CA ALA A 25 3.97 -8.10 2.27
C ALA A 25 4.71 -8.38 0.95
N THR A 26 4.91 -7.37 0.10
CA THR A 26 5.68 -7.51 -1.15
C THR A 26 7.18 -7.81 -0.96
N THR A 27 7.67 -7.83 0.28
CA THR A 27 9.05 -8.21 0.62
C THR A 27 9.20 -9.67 1.05
N HIS A 28 8.09 -10.42 1.17
CA HIS A 28 8.10 -11.79 1.68
C HIS A 28 7.52 -12.79 0.66
N PRO A 29 8.17 -13.96 0.46
CA PRO A 29 9.50 -14.34 0.95
C PRO A 29 10.66 -13.59 0.27
N GLU A 30 10.39 -12.92 -0.85
CA GLU A 30 11.36 -12.21 -1.68
C GLU A 30 10.77 -10.89 -2.19
N GLU A 31 11.60 -10.03 -2.79
CA GLU A 31 11.16 -8.77 -3.40
C GLU A 31 10.23 -9.04 -4.59
N ARG A 32 8.96 -8.62 -4.48
CA ARG A 32 7.94 -8.77 -5.53
C ARG A 32 7.73 -7.52 -6.37
N LEU A 33 8.20 -6.35 -5.91
CA LEU A 33 8.20 -5.10 -6.66
C LEU A 33 9.60 -4.91 -7.27
N ASP A 34 10.01 -5.83 -8.14
CA ASP A 34 11.33 -5.86 -8.78
C ASP A 34 11.43 -5.02 -10.08
N SER A 35 10.28 -4.63 -10.63
CA SER A 35 10.14 -4.01 -11.93
C SER A 35 8.91 -3.12 -12.00
N VAL A 36 8.90 -2.18 -12.97
CA VAL A 36 7.78 -1.25 -13.18
C VAL A 36 6.50 -2.01 -13.54
N ASP A 37 6.60 -3.10 -14.31
CA ASP A 37 5.42 -3.89 -14.68
C ASP A 37 4.83 -4.64 -13.47
N ARG A 38 5.67 -5.13 -12.55
CA ARG A 38 5.20 -5.69 -11.28
C ARG A 38 4.53 -4.62 -10.41
N LEU A 39 5.07 -3.40 -10.37
CA LEU A 39 4.43 -2.28 -9.67
C LEU A 39 3.05 -1.97 -10.25
N ARG A 40 2.93 -1.81 -11.56
CA ARG A 40 1.64 -1.58 -12.24
C ARG A 40 0.63 -2.68 -11.90
N ALA A 41 1.05 -3.93 -12.01
CA ALA A 41 0.21 -5.08 -11.70
C ALA A 41 -0.19 -5.15 -10.21
N TRP A 42 0.63 -4.62 -9.30
CA TRP A 42 0.29 -4.51 -7.88
C TRP A 42 -0.72 -3.37 -7.64
N ILE A 43 -0.49 -2.17 -8.18
CA ILE A 43 -1.39 -1.00 -8.06
C ILE A 43 -2.80 -1.33 -8.54
N THR A 44 -2.93 -2.00 -9.69
CA THR A 44 -4.24 -2.40 -10.21
C THR A 44 -4.92 -3.47 -9.34
N ARG A 45 -4.16 -4.43 -8.80
CA ARG A 45 -4.72 -5.52 -7.98
C ARG A 45 -5.02 -5.13 -6.54
N SER A 46 -4.33 -4.12 -6.00
CA SER A 46 -4.58 -3.59 -4.66
C SER A 46 -5.82 -2.70 -4.59
N GLY A 47 -6.41 -2.32 -5.74
CA GLY A 47 -7.57 -1.44 -5.78
C GLY A 47 -7.25 0.04 -5.55
N LEU A 48 -5.97 0.42 -5.57
CA LEU A 48 -5.54 1.82 -5.48
C LEU A 48 -6.07 2.69 -6.63
N VAL A 49 -6.36 2.06 -7.76
CA VAL A 49 -6.97 2.70 -8.93
C VAL A 49 -8.12 1.85 -9.44
N PRO A 50 -9.14 2.43 -10.10
CA PRO A 50 -10.16 1.67 -10.80
C PRO A 50 -9.58 0.64 -11.78
N ALA A 51 -10.29 -0.48 -11.96
CA ALA A 51 -9.89 -1.48 -12.93
C ALA A 51 -9.83 -0.88 -14.35
N GLY A 52 -8.73 -1.13 -15.06
CA GLY A 52 -8.50 -0.61 -16.41
C GLY A 52 -7.90 0.80 -16.46
N THR A 53 -7.61 1.46 -15.32
CA THR A 53 -6.89 2.74 -15.31
C THR A 53 -5.51 2.57 -15.97
N PRO A 54 -5.20 3.32 -17.05
CA PRO A 54 -3.88 3.26 -17.67
C PRO A 54 -2.80 3.83 -16.75
N LEU A 55 -1.73 3.05 -16.52
CA LEU A 55 -0.56 3.44 -15.73
C LEU A 55 0.66 3.75 -16.61
N ALA A 56 0.43 4.43 -17.74
CA ALA A 56 1.46 4.73 -18.75
C ALA A 56 2.59 5.61 -18.19
N ALA A 57 2.28 6.47 -17.22
CA ALA A 57 3.26 7.33 -16.55
C ALA A 57 4.09 6.61 -15.47
N ALA A 58 3.74 5.38 -15.09
CA ALA A 58 4.52 4.65 -14.09
C ALA A 58 5.88 4.28 -14.68
N ASP A 59 6.94 4.63 -13.97
CA ASP A 59 8.33 4.43 -14.38
C ASP A 59 9.21 3.95 -13.21
N ILE A 60 10.53 3.94 -13.40
CA ILE A 60 11.49 3.50 -12.38
C ILE A 60 11.44 4.41 -11.14
N SER A 61 11.17 5.71 -11.31
CA SER A 61 11.08 6.64 -10.17
C SER A 61 9.91 6.29 -9.26
N TRP A 62 8.78 5.86 -9.83
CA TRP A 62 7.65 5.33 -9.05
C TRP A 62 8.05 4.07 -8.30
N LEU A 63 8.77 3.14 -8.94
CA LEU A 63 9.23 1.92 -8.26
C LEU A 63 10.12 2.22 -7.05
N VAL A 64 11.04 3.17 -7.19
CA VAL A 64 11.87 3.63 -6.08
C VAL A 64 11.00 4.25 -4.98
N GLY A 65 10.12 5.18 -5.34
CA GLY A 65 9.23 5.85 -4.38
C GLY A 65 8.32 4.88 -3.62
N PHE A 66 7.75 3.86 -4.28
CA PHE A 66 6.95 2.84 -3.60
C PHE A 66 7.77 1.98 -2.64
N ARG A 67 9.03 1.67 -2.97
CA ARG A 67 9.94 0.94 -2.06
C ARG A 67 10.34 1.79 -0.86
N GLU A 68 10.58 3.09 -1.06
CA GLU A 68 10.86 4.04 0.01
C GLU A 68 9.65 4.20 0.94
N LEU A 69 8.46 4.44 0.37
CA LEU A 69 7.20 4.48 1.10
C LEU A 69 7.00 3.20 1.93
N ARG A 70 7.19 2.03 1.32
CA ARG A 70 7.11 0.74 2.02
C ARG A 70 8.08 0.67 3.19
N GLY A 71 9.30 1.18 3.04
CA GLY A 71 10.28 1.27 4.12
C GLY A 71 9.81 2.12 5.30
N HIS A 72 9.22 3.29 5.03
CA HIS A 72 8.67 4.17 6.07
C HIS A 72 7.43 3.58 6.74
N VAL A 73 6.52 3.00 5.97
CA VAL A 73 5.37 2.27 6.51
C VAL A 73 5.82 1.10 7.39
N ALA A 74 6.90 0.39 7.03
CA ALA A 74 7.42 -0.70 7.84
C ALA A 74 7.93 -0.20 9.20
N GLN A 75 8.61 0.95 9.20
CA GLN A 75 9.08 1.59 10.43
C GLN A 75 7.91 2.03 11.31
N LEU A 76 6.86 2.62 10.72
CA LEU A 76 5.66 3.03 11.45
C LEU A 76 4.95 1.83 12.08
N VAL A 77 4.63 0.80 11.28
CA VAL A 77 3.92 -0.40 11.78
C VAL A 77 4.70 -1.10 12.88
N ARG A 78 6.03 -1.26 12.74
CA ARG A 78 6.86 -1.85 13.78
C ARG A 78 6.95 -0.97 15.03
N GLY A 79 7.08 0.34 14.86
CA GLY A 79 7.08 1.31 15.96
C GLY A 79 5.81 1.20 16.79
N GLU A 80 4.64 1.22 16.14
CA GLU A 80 3.34 1.05 16.81
C GLU A 80 3.21 -0.29 17.54
N VAL A 81 3.62 -1.39 16.91
CA VAL A 81 3.61 -2.74 17.54
C VAL A 81 4.53 -2.79 18.76
N ASP A 82 5.68 -2.13 18.70
CA ASP A 82 6.68 -2.11 19.78
C ASP A 82 6.42 -0.99 20.82
N GLY A 83 5.38 -0.16 20.64
CA GLY A 83 5.11 0.99 21.50
C GLY A 83 6.18 2.09 21.45
N ARG A 84 6.86 2.25 20.31
CA ARG A 84 7.97 3.20 20.10
C ARG A 84 7.63 4.24 19.03
N PRO A 85 8.03 5.51 19.22
CA PRO A 85 7.80 6.55 18.22
C PRO A 85 8.61 6.29 16.95
N ALA A 86 8.07 6.71 15.81
CA ALA A 86 8.69 6.61 14.49
C ALA A 86 8.61 7.96 13.74
N ASP A 87 8.92 9.05 14.45
CA ASP A 87 8.69 10.44 14.00
C ASP A 87 9.31 10.75 12.64
N THR A 88 10.52 10.24 12.36
CA THR A 88 11.17 10.44 11.06
C THR A 88 10.39 9.75 9.93
N ALA A 89 9.92 8.53 10.15
CA ALA A 89 9.11 7.82 9.16
C ALA A 89 7.75 8.50 8.95
N LEU A 90 7.15 8.98 10.03
CA LEU A 90 5.88 9.72 9.98
C LEU A 90 6.03 11.02 9.19
N ALA A 91 7.09 11.79 9.45
CA ALA A 91 7.39 13.01 8.72
C ALA A 91 7.62 12.76 7.22
N ARG A 92 8.25 11.64 6.86
CA ARG A 92 8.48 11.27 5.45
C ARG A 92 7.21 10.87 4.72
N VAL A 93 6.25 10.22 5.40
CA VAL A 93 4.95 9.87 4.80
C VAL A 93 4.06 11.09 4.60
N ASN A 94 4.20 12.11 5.46
CA ASN A 94 3.38 13.34 5.42
C ASN A 94 3.98 14.48 4.57
N ALA A 95 5.14 14.28 3.94
CA ALA A 95 5.84 15.27 3.13
C ALA A 95 5.24 15.39 1.72
#